data_AF-A0A7S3BZT3-F1
#
_entry.id   AF-A0A7S3BZT3-F1
#
_cell.length_a   1.000
_cell.length_b   1.000
_cell.length_c   1.000
_cell.angle_alpha   90.00
_cell.angle_beta   90.00
_cell.angle_gamma   90.00
#
_symmetry.space_group_name_H-M   'P 1'
#
loop_
_entity.id
_entity.type
_entity.pdbx_description
1 polymer ?
#
loop_
_entity_poly.entity_id
_entity_poly.type
_entity_poly.pdbx_seq_one_letter_code
_entity_poly.pdbx_strand_id
1 'polypeptide(L)'
;VETRAVVVFLDLEDVDDQLVRLFETVFDCASEGHSHEVLDLMASLLALLISEMDDLPQPLLDVILANLLKAPAYTFEAAAAAYADSSQSQSSQESSAGVVGATAQQGLAKALLQRCEDKLDQPIARFLTSSIQGDSLSEQLRNSELRREYRKVVLAVHAVQPRLLLHVLPTLQSELEVEDVTSRKEAIATLGKVFSAAPKDGVDTAVDYKHTLFPAFLGRFHDKEKAVRVQMLAWGRLFLESRHTPAEGAKKRSGVVSGPAAECAAAVTERMA
;
A
#
# COMPACT_ATOMS: atom_id res chain seq x y z
N VAL A 1 18.55 1.19 31.72
CA VAL A 1 20.00 1.45 31.50
C VAL A 1 20.48 0.81 30.19
N GLU A 2 19.85 -0.26 29.70
CA GLU A 2 20.26 -0.92 28.43
C GLU A 2 19.89 -0.17 27.14
N THR A 3 18.90 0.73 27.14
CA THR A 3 18.42 1.44 25.93
C THR A 3 19.30 2.61 25.46
N ARG A 4 20.38 2.97 26.18
CA ARG A 4 21.25 4.11 25.81
C ARG A 4 22.48 3.74 24.99
N ALA A 5 22.87 2.46 24.95
CA ALA A 5 24.06 2.04 24.20
C ALA A 5 23.86 2.12 22.68
N VAL A 6 22.63 1.88 22.22
CA VAL A 6 22.25 1.96 20.81
C VAL A 6 22.23 3.40 20.30
N VAL A 7 21.92 4.38 21.14
CA VAL A 7 21.96 5.81 20.78
C VAL A 7 23.40 6.29 20.57
N VAL A 8 24.35 5.79 21.38
CA VAL A 8 25.79 6.09 21.20
C VAL A 8 26.31 5.62 19.84
N PHE A 9 25.68 4.61 19.23
CA PHE A 9 26.02 4.17 17.88
C PHE A 9 25.72 5.24 16.82
N LEU A 10 24.70 6.08 17.03
CA LEU A 10 24.32 7.18 16.13
C LEU A 10 25.29 8.37 16.20
N ASP A 11 26.07 8.49 17.28
CA ASP A 11 27.02 9.59 17.49
C ASP A 11 28.39 9.37 16.79
N LEU A 12 28.58 8.24 16.09
CA LEU A 12 29.83 7.94 15.39
C LEU A 12 29.85 8.57 13.99
N GLU A 13 31.05 8.81 13.45
CA GLU A 13 31.21 9.25 12.06
C GLU A 13 30.93 8.08 11.09
N ASP A 14 30.35 8.36 9.92
CA ASP A 14 30.02 7.38 8.85
C ASP A 14 29.10 6.22 9.27
N VAL A 15 28.09 6.52 10.10
CA VAL A 15 27.17 5.52 10.68
C VAL A 15 26.13 4.98 9.70
N ASP A 16 25.78 5.71 8.65
CA ASP A 16 24.71 5.33 7.71
C ASP A 16 24.92 3.94 7.10
N ASP A 17 26.13 3.65 6.60
CA ASP A 17 26.45 2.34 6.01
C ASP A 17 26.39 1.21 7.05
N GLN A 18 26.74 1.51 8.30
CA GLN A 18 26.72 0.54 9.38
C GLN A 18 25.28 0.29 9.86
N LEU A 19 24.44 1.33 9.90
CA LEU A 19 23.01 1.21 10.20
C LEU A 19 22.30 0.37 9.15
N VAL A 20 22.56 0.62 7.86
CA VAL A 20 21.99 -0.18 6.77
C VAL A 20 22.34 -1.66 6.97
N ARG A 21 23.62 -1.97 7.20
CA ARG A 21 24.08 -3.35 7.46
C ARG A 21 23.47 -3.96 8.70
N LEU A 22 23.29 -3.19 9.77
CA LEU A 22 22.64 -3.65 10.99
C LEU A 22 21.18 -4.05 10.71
N PHE A 23 20.43 -3.20 10.01
CA PHE A 23 19.05 -3.49 9.65
C PHE A 23 18.96 -4.71 8.74
N GLU A 24 19.79 -4.78 7.69
CA GLU A 24 19.89 -5.95 6.81
C GLU A 24 20.14 -7.23 7.61
N THR A 25 21.11 -7.20 8.53
CA THR A 25 21.45 -8.34 9.38
C THR A 25 20.27 -8.76 10.25
N VAL A 26 19.59 -7.81 10.92
CA VAL A 26 18.44 -8.12 11.77
C VAL A 26 17.28 -8.69 10.95
N PHE A 27 17.00 -8.13 9.77
CA PHE A 27 16.01 -8.69 8.86
C PHE A 27 16.39 -10.10 8.39
N ASP A 28 17.64 -10.34 8.01
CA ASP A 28 18.09 -11.65 7.55
C ASP A 28 18.11 -12.71 8.67
N CYS A 29 18.35 -12.29 9.92
CA CYS A 29 18.20 -13.15 11.08
C CYS A 29 16.75 -13.51 11.37
N ALA A 30 15.78 -12.71 10.94
CA ALA A 30 14.38 -12.94 11.25
C ALA A 30 13.87 -14.23 10.58
N SER A 31 13.31 -15.11 11.40
CA SER A 31 12.84 -16.42 10.98
C SER A 31 11.46 -16.70 11.57
N GLU A 32 10.65 -17.47 10.85
CA GLU A 32 9.36 -17.98 11.33
C GLU A 32 9.53 -18.93 12.53
N GLY A 33 10.76 -19.44 12.77
CA GLY A 33 11.09 -20.23 13.95
C GLY A 33 11.30 -19.43 15.23
N HIS A 34 11.34 -18.09 15.16
CA HIS A 34 11.44 -17.24 16.34
C HIS A 34 10.11 -17.13 17.09
N SER A 35 10.16 -16.98 18.41
CA SER A 35 8.97 -16.67 19.19
C SER A 35 8.46 -15.26 18.88
N HIS A 36 7.19 -15.01 19.18
CA HIS A 36 6.60 -13.68 19.02
C HIS A 36 7.36 -12.63 19.84
N GLU A 37 7.81 -12.96 21.04
CA GLU A 37 8.60 -12.07 21.90
C GLU A 37 9.95 -11.71 21.29
N VAL A 38 10.63 -12.67 20.63
CA VAL A 38 11.90 -12.40 19.96
C VAL A 38 11.70 -11.44 18.79
N LEU A 39 10.69 -11.70 17.94
CA LEU A 39 10.37 -10.82 16.82
C LEU A 39 9.93 -9.42 17.29
N ASP A 40 9.20 -9.34 18.41
CA ASP A 40 8.80 -8.08 19.02
C ASP A 40 9.98 -7.28 19.57
N LEU A 41 10.96 -7.95 20.18
CA LEU A 41 12.21 -7.33 20.64
C LEU A 41 13.05 -6.84 19.47
N MET A 42 13.17 -7.64 18.40
CA MET A 42 13.84 -7.23 17.16
C MET A 42 13.18 -5.98 16.56
N ALA A 43 11.84 -5.96 16.47
CA ALA A 43 11.09 -4.80 16.01
C ALA A 43 11.30 -3.58 16.92
N SER A 44 11.32 -3.78 18.24
CA SER A 44 11.53 -2.69 19.21
C SER A 44 12.94 -2.10 19.13
N LEU A 45 13.96 -2.93 18.90
CA LEU A 45 15.34 -2.47 18.69
C LEU A 45 15.45 -1.58 17.45
N LEU A 46 14.93 -2.07 16.31
CA LEU A 46 14.95 -1.33 15.05
C LEU A 46 14.10 -0.06 15.12
N ALA A 47 12.94 -0.12 15.79
CA ALA A 47 12.08 1.05 16.00
C ALA A 47 12.78 2.13 16.85
N LEU A 48 13.46 1.73 17.92
CA LEU A 48 14.23 2.65 18.76
C LEU A 48 15.30 3.37 17.95
N LEU A 49 16.03 2.65 17.09
CA LEU A 49 17.01 3.26 16.19
C LEU A 49 16.35 4.31 15.28
N ILE A 50 15.24 3.99 14.62
CA ILE A 50 14.51 4.94 13.75
C ILE A 50 14.04 6.17 14.52
N SER A 51 13.52 5.99 15.74
CA SER A 51 13.02 7.09 16.57
C SER A 51 14.11 8.08 16.98
N GLU A 52 15.35 7.63 17.13
CA GLU A 52 16.48 8.45 17.56
C GLU A 52 17.24 9.09 16.38
N MET A 53 16.98 8.66 15.14
CA MET A 53 17.54 9.30 13.93
C MET A 53 16.88 10.66 13.67
N ASP A 54 17.69 11.65 13.29
CA ASP A 54 17.22 12.96 12.81
C ASP A 54 16.65 12.84 11.38
N ASP A 55 17.43 12.23 10.48
CA ASP A 55 17.05 11.95 9.10
C ASP A 55 17.26 10.47 8.79
N LEU A 56 16.27 9.83 8.16
CA LEU A 56 16.38 8.45 7.71
C LEU A 56 17.06 8.40 6.33
N PRO A 57 18.23 7.75 6.18
CA PRO A 57 18.89 7.61 4.90
C PRO A 57 18.03 6.82 3.90
N GLN A 58 18.05 7.22 2.62
CA GLN A 58 17.30 6.51 1.58
C GLN A 58 17.65 5.02 1.46
N PRO A 59 18.92 4.58 1.54
CA PRO A 59 19.25 3.16 1.50
C PRO A 59 18.60 2.37 2.65
N LEU A 60 18.47 2.98 3.83
CA LEU A 60 17.82 2.35 4.97
C LEU A 60 16.30 2.24 4.76
N LEU A 61 15.68 3.28 4.19
CA LEU A 61 14.28 3.23 3.76
C LEU A 61 14.06 2.09 2.74
N ASP A 62 14.96 1.94 1.76
CA ASP A 62 14.89 0.89 0.76
C ASP A 62 14.95 -0.51 1.40
N VAL A 63 15.79 -0.72 2.43
CA VAL A 63 15.83 -2.00 3.18
C VAL A 63 14.48 -2.29 3.85
N ILE A 64 13.88 -1.30 4.51
CA ILE A 64 12.58 -1.47 5.19
C ILE A 64 11.49 -1.82 4.16
N LEU A 65 11.40 -1.04 3.08
CA LEU A 65 10.38 -1.22 2.05
C LEU A 65 10.59 -2.50 1.23
N ALA A 66 11.83 -2.90 0.95
CA ALA A 66 12.11 -4.16 0.27
C ALA A 66 11.67 -5.36 1.11
N ASN A 67 11.93 -5.35 2.42
CA ASN A 67 11.45 -6.40 3.32
C ASN A 67 9.92 -6.40 3.47
N LEU A 68 9.26 -5.24 3.35
CA LEU A 68 7.80 -5.16 3.28
C LEU A 68 7.23 -5.91 2.06
N LEU A 69 7.97 -5.93 0.94
CA LEU A 69 7.57 -6.61 -0.29
C LEU A 69 7.93 -8.11 -0.34
N LYS A 70 8.62 -8.68 0.67
CA LYS A 70 9.09 -10.09 0.68
C LYS A 70 8.01 -11.18 0.87
N ALA A 71 6.73 -10.89 0.64
CA ALA A 71 5.66 -11.90 0.56
C ALA A 71 4.69 -11.54 -0.58
N PRO A 72 3.95 -12.49 -1.18
CA PRO A 72 3.25 -12.26 -2.44
C PRO A 72 2.16 -11.21 -2.26
N ALA A 73 2.49 -9.98 -2.64
CA ALA A 73 1.51 -8.95 -2.91
C ALA A 73 0.60 -9.49 -4.01
N TYR A 74 -0.68 -9.64 -3.68
CA TYR A 74 -1.74 -9.99 -4.61
C TYR A 74 -1.49 -9.29 -5.96
N THR A 75 -1.12 -10.07 -6.98
CA THR A 75 -0.58 -9.51 -8.22
C THR A 75 -1.65 -8.67 -8.91
N PHE A 76 -1.22 -7.66 -9.64
CA PHE A 76 -2.11 -6.88 -10.51
C PHE A 76 -2.84 -7.79 -11.50
N GLU A 77 -2.16 -8.85 -11.91
CA GLU A 77 -2.65 -9.92 -12.79
C GLU A 77 -3.84 -10.68 -12.20
N ALA A 78 -3.89 -10.94 -10.89
CA ALA A 78 -5.00 -11.68 -10.28
C ALA A 78 -6.35 -10.92 -10.38
N ALA A 79 -6.33 -9.59 -10.17
CA ALA A 79 -7.52 -8.76 -10.30
C ALA A 79 -7.94 -8.54 -11.77
N ALA A 80 -6.96 -8.45 -12.69
CA ALA A 80 -7.23 -8.37 -14.13
C ALA A 80 -7.71 -9.72 -14.70
N ALA A 81 -7.16 -10.84 -14.22
CA ALA A 81 -7.54 -12.20 -14.61
C ALA A 81 -8.95 -12.56 -14.12
N ALA A 82 -9.32 -12.15 -12.90
CA ALA A 82 -10.69 -12.30 -12.38
C ALA A 82 -11.75 -11.61 -13.28
N TYR A 83 -11.35 -10.65 -14.11
CA TYR A 83 -12.21 -10.05 -15.12
C TYR A 83 -12.07 -10.70 -16.51
N ALA A 84 -10.86 -11.05 -16.94
CA ALA A 84 -10.62 -11.72 -18.22
C ALA A 84 -11.33 -13.09 -18.32
N ASP A 85 -11.39 -13.83 -17.20
CA ASP A 85 -12.03 -15.15 -17.09
C ASP A 85 -13.55 -15.12 -17.27
N SER A 86 -14.19 -13.94 -17.13
CA SER A 86 -15.62 -13.79 -17.42
C SER A 86 -15.98 -13.81 -18.92
N SER A 87 -14.98 -13.90 -19.81
CA SER A 87 -15.16 -13.92 -21.26
C SER A 87 -14.85 -15.26 -21.95
N GLN A 88 -14.30 -16.25 -21.24
CA GLN A 88 -14.03 -17.58 -21.79
C GLN A 88 -14.28 -18.66 -20.74
N SER A 89 -15.31 -19.47 -20.98
CA SER A 89 -15.57 -20.67 -20.23
C SER A 89 -14.58 -21.77 -20.65
N GLN A 90 -13.72 -22.24 -19.74
CA GLN A 90 -13.58 -23.65 -19.33
C GLN A 90 -12.18 -24.04 -18.79
N SER A 91 -12.27 -24.87 -17.74
CA SER A 91 -11.37 -25.91 -17.26
C SER A 91 -10.36 -25.55 -16.16
N SER A 92 -10.72 -26.08 -14.99
CA SER A 92 -10.02 -26.11 -13.73
C SER A 92 -8.74 -26.94 -13.81
N GLN A 93 -7.61 -26.34 -13.44
CA GLN A 93 -6.55 -27.04 -12.74
C GLN A 93 -6.14 -26.18 -11.53
N GLU A 94 -6.67 -26.57 -10.38
CA GLU A 94 -6.20 -26.13 -9.07
C GLU A 94 -4.72 -26.52 -8.93
N SER A 95 -3.84 -25.59 -9.23
CA SER A 95 -2.46 -25.65 -8.78
C SER A 95 -2.43 -24.99 -7.41
N SER A 96 -2.35 -25.80 -6.35
CA SER A 96 -2.12 -25.34 -4.99
C SER A 96 -0.72 -24.72 -4.88
N ALA A 97 -0.57 -23.49 -5.37
CA ALA A 97 0.53 -22.63 -4.96
C ALA A 97 0.29 -22.35 -3.47
N GLY A 98 1.12 -22.96 -2.63
CA GLY A 98 1.05 -22.80 -1.18
C GLY A 98 0.86 -21.32 -0.86
N VAL A 99 -0.16 -21.03 -0.05
CA VAL A 99 -0.33 -19.72 0.56
C VAL A 99 0.87 -19.55 1.48
N VAL A 100 1.98 -19.03 0.91
CA VAL A 100 3.15 -18.64 1.68
C VAL A 100 2.67 -17.50 2.57
N GLY A 101 2.56 -17.79 3.87
CA GLY A 101 2.17 -16.81 4.87
C GLY A 101 3.12 -15.61 4.86
N ALA A 102 2.72 -14.53 5.51
CA ALA A 102 3.60 -13.38 5.70
C ALA A 102 4.90 -13.83 6.37
N THR A 103 6.05 -13.51 5.76
CA THR A 103 7.36 -13.87 6.29
C THR A 103 7.69 -13.09 7.57
N ALA A 104 8.59 -13.61 8.40
CA ALA A 104 9.05 -12.91 9.61
C ALA A 104 9.64 -11.53 9.29
N GLN A 105 10.37 -11.41 8.18
CA GLN A 105 10.90 -10.15 7.66
C GLN A 105 9.80 -9.15 7.33
N GLN A 106 8.74 -9.60 6.64
CA GLN A 106 7.61 -8.74 6.36
C GLN A 106 6.90 -8.32 7.66
N GLY A 107 6.78 -9.23 8.64
CA GLY A 107 6.24 -8.93 9.96
C GLY A 107 7.00 -7.80 10.67
N LEU A 108 8.33 -7.85 10.65
CA LEU A 108 9.19 -6.80 11.17
C LEU A 108 8.98 -5.47 10.44
N ALA A 109 9.00 -5.47 9.10
CA ALA A 109 8.81 -4.24 8.32
C ALA A 109 7.43 -3.61 8.62
N LYS A 110 6.38 -4.43 8.74
CA LYS A 110 5.04 -3.98 9.15
C LYS A 110 5.06 -3.32 10.53
N ALA A 111 5.73 -3.93 11.50
CA ALA A 111 5.83 -3.39 12.85
C ALA A 111 6.55 -2.04 12.85
N LEU A 112 7.60 -1.85 12.03
CA LEU A 112 8.30 -0.56 11.92
C LEU A 112 7.42 0.54 11.33
N LEU A 113 6.68 0.25 10.25
CA LEU A 113 5.72 1.20 9.67
C LEU A 113 4.67 1.68 10.69
N GLN A 114 4.25 0.80 11.60
CA GLN A 114 3.26 1.11 12.63
C GLN A 114 3.85 1.84 13.84
N ARG A 115 5.08 1.49 14.26
CA ARG A 115 5.74 2.04 15.46
C ARG A 115 6.44 3.37 15.22
N CYS A 116 6.85 3.63 13.99
CA CYS A 116 7.67 4.78 13.62
C CYS A 116 6.97 5.64 12.56
N GLU A 117 5.64 5.74 12.60
CA GLU A 117 4.84 6.47 11.60
C GLU A 117 5.33 7.91 11.44
N ASP A 118 5.60 8.60 12.55
CA ASP A 118 6.09 9.98 12.61
C ASP A 118 7.43 10.19 11.93
N LYS A 119 8.33 9.20 12.04
CA LYS A 119 9.67 9.23 11.42
C LYS A 119 9.67 8.75 9.98
N LEU A 120 8.71 7.90 9.60
CA LEU A 120 8.63 7.28 8.27
C LEU A 120 7.73 8.04 7.29
N ASP A 121 6.79 8.88 7.76
CA ASP A 121 5.84 9.62 6.92
C ASP A 121 6.56 10.45 5.85
N GLN A 122 7.44 11.38 6.26
CA GLN A 122 8.13 12.25 5.32
C GLN A 122 9.10 11.50 4.37
N PRO A 123 9.95 10.57 4.83
CA PRO A 123 10.80 9.78 3.93
C PRO A 123 10.00 8.98 2.90
N ILE A 124 8.92 8.29 3.30
CA ILE A 124 8.05 7.53 2.40
C ILE A 124 7.37 8.46 1.41
N ALA A 125 6.80 9.57 1.89
CA ALA A 125 6.12 10.54 1.04
C ALA A 125 7.08 11.13 -0.01
N ARG A 126 8.30 11.49 0.39
CA ARG A 126 9.35 12.01 -0.50
C ARG A 126 9.72 10.97 -1.57
N PHE A 127 10.00 9.74 -1.18
CA PHE A 127 10.36 8.65 -2.09
C PHE A 127 9.25 8.35 -3.10
N LEU A 128 8.01 8.15 -2.63
CA LEU A 128 6.90 7.79 -3.50
C LEU A 128 6.49 8.94 -4.42
N THR A 129 6.47 10.18 -3.93
CA THR A 129 6.14 11.34 -4.77
C THR A 129 7.17 11.55 -5.87
N SER A 130 8.48 11.44 -5.55
CA SER A 130 9.55 11.50 -6.55
C SER A 130 9.47 10.35 -7.56
N SER A 131 9.06 9.16 -7.12
CA SER A 131 8.87 8.00 -8.01
C SER A 131 7.70 8.18 -8.97
N ILE A 132 6.57 8.71 -8.48
CA ILE A 132 5.35 8.98 -9.27
C ILE A 132 5.59 10.10 -10.28
N GLN A 133 6.21 11.20 -9.86
CA GLN A 133 6.41 12.37 -10.71
C GLN A 133 7.51 12.16 -11.76
N GLY A 134 8.35 11.12 -11.59
CA GLY A 134 9.52 10.93 -12.46
C GLY A 134 10.66 11.91 -12.14
N ASP A 135 10.50 12.77 -11.14
CA ASP A 135 11.50 13.74 -10.74
C ASP A 135 12.68 13.07 -10.03
N SER A 136 13.84 13.70 -10.11
CA SER A 136 15.06 13.26 -9.43
C SER A 136 15.50 14.32 -8.44
N LEU A 137 15.05 14.17 -7.19
CA LEU A 137 15.48 15.08 -6.11
C LEU A 137 16.89 14.75 -5.60
N SER A 138 17.37 13.50 -5.76
CA SER A 138 18.73 13.09 -5.39
C SER A 138 19.21 11.85 -6.16
N GLU A 139 20.53 11.64 -6.21
CA GLU A 139 21.16 10.42 -6.76
C GLU A 139 20.65 9.15 -6.07
N GLN A 140 20.53 9.17 -4.74
CA GLN A 140 20.07 8.01 -3.97
C GLN A 140 18.62 7.63 -4.34
N LEU A 141 17.74 8.62 -4.51
CA LEU A 141 16.35 8.39 -4.97
C LEU A 141 16.28 7.89 -6.41
N ARG A 142 17.21 8.31 -7.29
CA ARG A 142 17.30 7.81 -8.66
C ARG A 142 17.73 6.34 -8.72
N ASN A 143 18.63 5.95 -7.83
CA ASN A 143 19.29 4.65 -7.86
C ASN A 143 18.55 3.58 -7.04
N SER A 144 17.46 3.94 -6.34
CA SER A 144 16.61 2.97 -5.66
C SER A 144 15.93 2.03 -6.67
N GLU A 145 16.18 0.74 -6.53
CA GLU A 145 15.55 -0.32 -7.34
C GLU A 145 14.03 -0.37 -7.14
N LEU A 146 13.54 0.09 -5.98
CA LEU A 146 12.11 0.13 -5.65
C LEU A 146 11.35 1.20 -6.44
N ARG A 147 12.05 2.16 -7.06
CA ARG A 147 11.42 3.24 -7.83
C ARG A 147 10.53 2.69 -8.95
N ARG A 148 10.92 1.59 -9.60
CA ARG A 148 10.13 0.94 -10.66
C ARG A 148 8.95 0.14 -10.10
N GLU A 149 8.99 -0.18 -8.81
CA GLU A 149 7.96 -0.95 -8.11
C GLU A 149 7.12 -0.09 -7.17
N TYR A 150 7.17 1.25 -7.32
CA TYR A 150 6.54 2.17 -6.36
C TYR A 150 5.04 1.87 -6.15
N ARG A 151 4.32 1.36 -7.15
CA ARG A 151 2.91 0.94 -7.01
C ARG A 151 2.73 -0.23 -6.05
N LYS A 152 3.66 -1.20 -6.06
CA LYS A 152 3.67 -2.29 -5.08
C LYS A 152 3.94 -1.74 -3.68
N VAL A 153 4.86 -0.77 -3.57
CA VAL A 153 5.15 -0.07 -2.31
C VAL A 153 3.91 0.67 -1.80
N VAL A 154 3.23 1.46 -2.63
CA VAL A 154 1.97 2.16 -2.27
C VAL A 154 0.94 1.16 -1.72
N LEU A 155 0.72 0.04 -2.40
CA LEU A 155 -0.25 -0.97 -1.96
C LEU A 155 0.16 -1.64 -0.64
N ALA A 156 1.46 -1.96 -0.47
CA ALA A 156 1.96 -2.60 0.72
C ALA A 156 1.93 -1.66 1.94
N VAL A 157 2.30 -0.39 1.76
CA VAL A 157 2.19 0.64 2.79
C VAL A 157 0.72 0.86 3.14
N HIS A 158 -0.18 0.98 2.15
CA HIS A 158 -1.61 1.16 2.39
C HIS A 158 -2.22 0.03 3.23
N ALA A 159 -1.90 -1.22 2.91
CA ALA A 159 -2.39 -2.38 3.65
C ALA A 159 -1.95 -2.38 5.13
N VAL A 160 -0.85 -1.71 5.45
CA VAL A 160 -0.22 -1.72 6.77
C VAL A 160 -0.54 -0.46 7.56
N GLN A 161 -0.29 0.71 6.98
CA GLN A 161 -0.57 2.00 7.57
C GLN A 161 -0.98 3.01 6.50
N PRO A 162 -2.29 3.14 6.18
CA PRO A 162 -2.80 4.07 5.16
C PRO A 162 -2.42 5.54 5.39
N ARG A 163 -2.21 5.94 6.65
CA ARG A 163 -1.91 7.34 7.03
C ARG A 163 -0.59 7.84 6.46
N LEU A 164 0.39 6.95 6.25
CA LEU A 164 1.68 7.26 5.61
C LEU A 164 1.55 7.68 4.14
N LEU A 165 0.36 7.55 3.54
CA LEU A 165 0.10 7.86 2.14
C LEU A 165 -0.76 9.11 1.95
N LEU A 166 -1.07 9.86 3.01
CA LEU A 166 -1.96 11.01 2.93
C LEU A 166 -1.48 12.06 1.92
N HIS A 167 -0.16 12.27 1.86
CA HIS A 167 0.48 13.19 0.91
C HIS A 167 0.79 12.54 -0.45
N VAL A 168 0.82 11.21 -0.52
CA VAL A 168 1.18 10.46 -1.73
C VAL A 168 -0.03 10.23 -2.63
N LEU A 169 -1.16 9.79 -2.07
CA LEU A 169 -2.34 9.42 -2.87
C LEU A 169 -2.85 10.53 -3.80
N PRO A 170 -2.91 11.82 -3.39
CA PRO A 170 -3.29 12.90 -4.29
C PRO A 170 -2.42 13.01 -5.53
N THR A 171 -1.13 12.66 -5.43
CA THR A 171 -0.18 12.78 -6.54
C THR A 171 -0.45 11.78 -7.66
N LEU A 172 -1.13 10.66 -7.37
CA LEU A 172 -1.56 9.66 -8.36
C LEU A 172 -2.68 10.17 -9.26
N GLN A 173 -3.32 11.30 -8.94
CA GLN A 173 -4.40 11.84 -9.77
C GLN A 173 -3.93 12.17 -11.18
N SER A 174 -2.71 12.71 -11.33
CA SER A 174 -2.15 13.06 -12.65
C SER A 174 -2.00 11.82 -13.55
N GLU A 175 -1.65 10.67 -12.97
CA GLU A 175 -1.51 9.42 -13.71
C GLU A 175 -2.83 8.88 -14.26
N LEU A 176 -3.97 9.29 -13.69
CA LEU A 176 -5.28 8.93 -14.24
C LEU A 176 -5.55 9.66 -15.56
N GLU A 177 -4.89 10.78 -15.84
CA GLU A 177 -5.21 11.70 -16.95
C GLU A 177 -4.17 11.69 -18.07
N VAL A 178 -3.09 10.90 -17.95
CA VAL A 178 -2.07 10.79 -18.99
C VAL A 178 -2.59 10.14 -20.27
N GLU A 179 -1.97 10.46 -21.41
CA GLU A 179 -2.36 9.94 -22.72
C GLU A 179 -2.10 8.42 -22.87
N ASP A 180 -1.03 7.93 -22.26
CA ASP A 180 -0.68 6.52 -22.31
C ASP A 180 -1.72 5.64 -21.58
N VAL A 181 -2.31 4.72 -22.33
CA VAL A 181 -3.38 3.85 -21.84
C VAL A 181 -2.87 2.90 -20.77
N THR A 182 -1.64 2.40 -20.91
CA THR A 182 -1.05 1.46 -19.96
C THR A 182 -0.89 2.11 -18.59
N SER A 183 -0.30 3.32 -18.57
CA SER A 183 -0.11 4.13 -17.37
C SER A 183 -1.44 4.43 -16.67
N ARG A 184 -2.49 4.82 -17.42
CA ARG A 184 -3.84 5.00 -16.83
C ARG A 184 -4.38 3.71 -16.21
N LYS A 185 -4.24 2.56 -16.89
CA LYS A 185 -4.70 1.26 -16.37
C LYS A 185 -3.96 0.84 -15.09
N GLU A 186 -2.66 1.16 -14.98
CA GLU A 186 -1.84 0.90 -13.81
C GLU A 186 -2.22 1.81 -12.62
N ALA A 187 -2.49 3.09 -12.88
CA ALA A 187 -3.01 4.01 -11.87
C ALA A 187 -4.39 3.57 -11.36
N ILE A 188 -5.28 3.18 -12.29
CA ILE A 188 -6.64 2.71 -11.97
C ILE A 188 -6.60 1.48 -11.08
N ALA A 189 -5.82 0.44 -11.40
CA ALA A 189 -5.82 -0.74 -10.53
C ALA A 189 -5.00 -0.57 -9.25
N THR A 190 -4.13 0.44 -9.15
CA THR A 190 -3.56 0.85 -7.86
C THR A 190 -4.62 1.51 -6.98
N LEU A 191 -5.30 2.54 -7.50
CA LEU A 191 -6.34 3.27 -6.76
C LEU A 191 -7.59 2.41 -6.50
N GLY A 192 -7.95 1.52 -7.41
CA GLY A 192 -9.04 0.58 -7.23
C GLY A 192 -8.83 -0.34 -6.03
N LYS A 193 -7.61 -0.85 -5.83
CA LYS A 193 -7.25 -1.63 -4.63
C LYS A 193 -7.34 -0.76 -3.37
N VAL A 194 -6.78 0.45 -3.41
CA VAL A 194 -6.78 1.40 -2.30
C VAL A 194 -8.21 1.77 -1.86
N PHE A 195 -9.11 2.07 -2.81
CA PHE A 195 -10.49 2.45 -2.50
C PHE A 195 -11.38 1.26 -2.11
N SER A 196 -11.13 0.08 -2.69
CA SER A 196 -11.91 -1.13 -2.39
C SER A 196 -11.47 -1.81 -1.10
N ALA A 197 -10.32 -1.44 -0.53
CA ALA A 197 -9.84 -1.95 0.74
C ALA A 197 -10.83 -1.67 1.88
N ALA A 198 -10.91 -2.60 2.82
CA ALA A 198 -11.72 -2.42 4.02
C ALA A 198 -11.14 -1.26 4.87
N PRO A 199 -12.00 -0.47 5.55
CA PRO A 199 -11.53 0.56 6.47
C PRO A 199 -10.62 -0.03 7.54
N LYS A 200 -9.54 0.67 7.87
CA LYS A 200 -8.55 0.24 8.87
C LYS A 200 -8.24 1.38 9.82
N ASP A 201 -8.30 1.12 11.13
CA ASP A 201 -8.01 2.10 12.18
C ASP A 201 -8.79 3.42 12.03
N GLY A 202 -10.05 3.32 11.57
CA GLY A 202 -10.94 4.44 11.30
C GLY A 202 -10.67 5.20 10.00
N VAL A 203 -9.69 4.77 9.21
CA VAL A 203 -9.34 5.35 7.91
C VAL A 203 -10.09 4.61 6.80
N ASP A 204 -10.84 5.36 5.98
CA ASP A 204 -11.51 4.85 4.79
C ASP A 204 -11.14 5.77 3.63
N THR A 205 -10.19 5.32 2.81
CA THR A 205 -9.59 6.16 1.78
C THR A 205 -10.60 6.67 0.74
N ALA A 206 -11.65 5.90 0.43
CA ALA A 206 -12.69 6.36 -0.49
C ALA A 206 -13.52 7.50 0.12
N VAL A 207 -13.75 7.44 1.43
CA VAL A 207 -14.44 8.49 2.20
C VAL A 207 -13.56 9.72 2.39
N ASP A 208 -12.29 9.52 2.76
CA ASP A 208 -11.34 10.60 3.03
C ASP A 208 -11.08 11.46 1.78
N TYR A 209 -11.06 10.83 0.61
CA TYR A 209 -10.86 11.51 -0.68
C TYR A 209 -12.15 11.65 -1.52
N LYS A 210 -13.34 11.57 -0.88
CA LYS A 210 -14.63 11.58 -1.59
C LYS A 210 -14.90 12.81 -2.45
N HIS A 211 -14.20 13.91 -2.19
CA HIS A 211 -14.36 15.18 -2.91
C HIS A 211 -13.18 15.52 -3.85
N THR A 212 -12.15 14.69 -3.91
CA THR A 212 -10.92 14.96 -4.68
C THR A 212 -10.53 13.78 -5.56
N LEU A 213 -9.67 12.88 -5.07
CA LEU A 213 -9.09 11.78 -5.83
C LEU A 213 -10.15 10.73 -6.21
N PHE A 214 -11.13 10.47 -5.35
CA PHE A 214 -12.16 9.45 -5.62
C PHE A 214 -13.06 9.84 -6.83
N PRO A 215 -13.59 11.08 -6.93
CA PRO A 215 -14.23 11.55 -8.16
C PRO A 215 -13.37 11.46 -9.42
N ALA A 216 -12.06 11.75 -9.33
CA ALA A 216 -11.16 11.64 -10.48
C ALA A 216 -11.04 10.18 -10.96
N PHE A 217 -10.91 9.24 -10.02
CA PHE A 217 -10.96 7.81 -10.29
C PHE A 217 -12.28 7.39 -10.93
N LEU A 218 -13.42 7.78 -10.36
CA LEU A 218 -14.75 7.47 -10.92
C LEU A 218 -14.98 8.11 -12.31
N GLY A 219 -14.32 9.22 -12.62
CA GLY A 219 -14.33 9.80 -13.96
C GLY A 219 -13.87 8.83 -15.05
N ARG A 220 -13.06 7.81 -14.71
CA ARG A 220 -12.57 6.79 -15.65
C ARG A 220 -13.64 5.77 -16.10
N PHE A 221 -14.82 5.72 -15.46
CA PHE A 221 -15.96 4.98 -16.03
C PHE A 221 -16.33 5.49 -17.43
N HIS A 222 -16.01 6.75 -17.71
CA HIS A 222 -16.23 7.42 -18.99
C HIS A 222 -14.92 7.64 -19.78
N ASP A 223 -13.86 6.85 -19.52
CA ASP A 223 -12.58 6.98 -20.23
C ASP A 223 -12.79 6.81 -21.76
N LYS A 224 -11.98 7.52 -22.56
CA LYS A 224 -12.00 7.44 -24.03
C LYS A 224 -11.74 6.00 -24.51
N GLU A 225 -10.88 5.26 -23.82
CA GLU A 225 -10.51 3.89 -24.16
C GLU A 225 -11.48 2.86 -23.60
N LYS A 226 -12.02 2.01 -24.49
CA LYS A 226 -12.92 0.91 -24.09
C LYS A 226 -12.30 0.00 -23.03
N ALA A 227 -11.02 -0.34 -23.20
CA ALA A 227 -10.32 -1.24 -22.29
C ALA A 227 -10.23 -0.68 -20.84
N VAL A 228 -10.14 0.64 -20.70
CA VAL A 228 -10.14 1.31 -19.40
C VAL A 228 -11.54 1.26 -18.75
N ARG A 229 -12.60 1.57 -19.51
CA ARG A 229 -13.98 1.49 -19.00
C ARG A 229 -14.33 0.10 -18.51
N VAL A 230 -13.90 -0.93 -19.25
CA VAL A 230 -14.06 -2.34 -18.89
C VAL A 230 -13.38 -2.66 -17.55
N GLN A 231 -12.14 -2.18 -17.35
CA GLN A 231 -11.43 -2.32 -16.08
C GLN A 231 -12.15 -1.58 -14.93
N MET A 232 -12.73 -0.41 -15.19
CA MET A 232 -13.50 0.35 -14.19
C MET A 232 -14.77 -0.38 -13.76
N LEU A 233 -15.46 -1.09 -14.66
CA LEU A 233 -16.58 -1.96 -14.28
C LEU A 233 -16.16 -3.07 -13.33
N ALA A 234 -14.98 -3.66 -13.54
CA ALA A 234 -14.40 -4.65 -12.63
C ALA A 234 -14.23 -4.07 -11.21
N TRP A 235 -13.63 -2.88 -11.13
CA TRP A 235 -13.43 -2.19 -9.86
C TRP A 235 -14.73 -1.73 -9.21
N GLY A 236 -15.69 -1.24 -9.99
CA GLY A 236 -17.02 -0.88 -9.48
C GLY A 236 -17.69 -2.06 -8.79
N ARG A 237 -17.66 -3.23 -9.42
CA ARG A 237 -18.16 -4.48 -8.82
C ARG A 237 -17.43 -4.80 -7.51
N LEU A 238 -16.09 -4.86 -7.54
CA LEU A 238 -15.29 -5.20 -6.35
C LEU A 238 -15.51 -4.22 -5.19
N PHE A 239 -15.60 -2.93 -5.49
CA PHE A 239 -15.90 -1.88 -4.51
C PHE A 239 -17.27 -2.08 -3.88
N LEU A 240 -18.31 -2.33 -4.68
CA LEU A 240 -19.66 -2.56 -4.17
C LEU A 240 -19.73 -3.84 -3.32
N GLU A 241 -19.05 -4.91 -3.75
CA GLU A 241 -18.95 -6.17 -3.01
C GLU A 241 -18.23 -5.98 -1.66
N SER A 242 -17.12 -5.21 -1.62
CA SER A 242 -16.37 -4.99 -0.37
C SER A 242 -17.10 -4.11 0.64
N ARG A 243 -18.07 -3.32 0.19
CA ARG A 243 -18.92 -2.46 1.04
C ARG A 243 -20.27 -3.09 1.38
N HIS A 244 -20.58 -4.26 0.83
CA HIS A 244 -21.82 -4.97 1.12
C HIS A 244 -21.72 -5.67 2.49
N THR A 245 -22.49 -5.20 3.48
CA THR A 245 -22.70 -5.98 4.71
C THR A 245 -23.77 -7.05 4.43
N PRO A 246 -23.54 -8.35 4.68
CA PRO A 246 -24.63 -9.32 4.66
C PRO A 246 -25.67 -8.88 5.68
N ALA A 247 -26.90 -8.69 5.23
CA ALA A 247 -28.01 -8.34 6.11
C ALA A 247 -28.42 -9.56 6.97
N GLU A 248 -27.57 -10.00 7.89
CA GLU A 248 -28.01 -10.89 8.96
C GLU A 248 -28.67 -10.08 10.07
N GLY A 249 -30.00 -10.03 10.05
CA GLY A 249 -30.81 -9.61 11.19
C GLY A 249 -31.45 -8.21 11.13
N ALA A 250 -31.38 -7.49 10.01
CA ALA A 250 -32.06 -6.20 9.89
C ALA A 250 -33.57 -6.39 9.76
N LYS A 251 -34.26 -6.44 10.90
CA LYS A 251 -35.69 -6.07 10.99
C LYS A 251 -35.86 -4.77 10.20
N LYS A 252 -36.69 -4.86 9.16
CA LYS A 252 -37.21 -3.77 8.33
C LYS A 252 -37.47 -2.52 9.18
N ARG A 253 -36.48 -1.65 9.29
CA ARG A 253 -36.67 -0.26 9.72
C ARG A 253 -36.40 0.56 8.47
N SER A 254 -37.46 1.20 8.00
CA SER A 254 -37.39 2.26 7.00
C SER A 254 -36.34 3.28 7.44
N GLY A 255 -35.20 3.25 6.78
CA GLY A 255 -34.11 4.17 7.01
C GLY A 255 -33.13 3.96 5.88
N VAL A 256 -33.04 4.96 4.99
CA VAL A 256 -31.95 5.07 4.03
C VAL A 256 -30.66 4.84 4.82
N VAL A 257 -29.80 3.91 4.37
CA VAL A 257 -28.46 3.77 4.95
C VAL A 257 -27.71 5.05 4.57
N SER A 258 -27.80 6.07 5.43
CA SER A 258 -27.18 7.37 5.24
C SER A 258 -25.83 7.39 5.95
N GLY A 259 -24.75 7.55 5.20
CA GLY A 259 -23.40 7.69 5.74
C GLY A 259 -22.35 7.77 4.61
N PRO A 260 -21.13 8.24 4.91
CA PRO A 260 -20.13 8.51 3.88
C PRO A 260 -19.78 7.31 2.99
N ALA A 261 -19.73 6.10 3.56
CA ALA A 261 -19.49 4.87 2.79
C ALA A 261 -20.64 4.55 1.82
N ALA A 262 -21.89 4.81 2.21
CA ALA A 262 -23.05 4.62 1.35
C ALA A 262 -23.10 5.68 0.23
N GLU A 263 -22.65 6.91 0.51
CA GLU A 263 -22.46 7.96 -0.52
C GLU A 263 -21.44 7.52 -1.59
N CYS A 264 -20.30 6.95 -1.18
CA CYS A 264 -19.31 6.44 -2.12
C CYS A 264 -19.87 5.28 -2.97
N ALA A 265 -20.63 4.35 -2.38
CA ALA A 265 -21.28 3.26 -3.10
C ALA A 265 -22.34 3.76 -4.10
N ALA A 266 -23.13 4.77 -3.70
CA ALA A 266 -24.08 5.43 -4.58
C ALA A 266 -23.37 6.12 -5.75
N ALA A 267 -22.27 6.82 -5.50
CA ALA A 267 -21.47 7.47 -6.54
C ALA A 267 -20.89 6.48 -7.55
N VAL A 268 -20.45 5.28 -7.11
CA VAL A 268 -20.02 4.22 -8.02
C VAL A 268 -21.20 3.74 -8.89
N THR A 269 -22.34 3.49 -8.27
CA THR A 269 -23.55 3.00 -8.97
C THR A 269 -24.04 4.01 -10.02
N GLU A 270 -24.06 5.30 -9.68
CA GLU A 270 -24.43 6.38 -10.60
C GLU A 270 -23.50 6.44 -11.82
N ARG A 271 -22.20 6.20 -11.62
CA ARG A 271 -21.20 6.26 -12.70
C ARG A 271 -21.19 5.02 -13.60
N MET A 272 -21.76 3.91 -13.13
CA MET A 272 -21.93 2.67 -13.90
C MET A 272 -23.20 2.67 -14.77
N ALA A 273 -24.21 3.47 -14.41
CA ALA A 273 -25.48 3.60 -15.12
C ALA A 273 -25.34 4.42 -16.41
#